data_AF-M3B2R3-F1
#
_entry.id   AF-M3B2R3-F1
#
_cell.length_a   1.000
_cell.length_b   1.000
_cell.length_c   1.000
_cell.angle_alpha   90.00
_cell.angle_beta   90.00
_cell.angle_gamma   90.00
#
_symmetry.space_group_name_H-M   'P 1'
#
loop_
_entity.id
_entity.type
_entity.pdbx_description
1 polymer ?
#
loop_
_entity_poly.entity_id
_entity_poly.type
_entity_poly.pdbx_seq_one_letter_code
_entity_poly.pdbx_strand_id
1 'polypeptide(L)'
;MGDLRYRLSLTILNIFFPPLALLIVCGPDMTFAVNCLLYIFAIIPSHIHGLYVSCVYFHRRRKVRKGRYPGSQTKALIYSPHVLNGGAKQSLVDSLYWAEKEKSPRS
;
A
#
# COMPACT_ATOMS: atom_id res chain seq x y z
N MET A 1 -32.25 -15.18 -22.87
CA MET A 1 -31.83 -14.70 -21.53
C MET A 1 -30.56 -15.38 -20.99
N GLY A 2 -30.20 -16.61 -21.40
CA GLY A 2 -29.00 -17.30 -20.91
C GLY A 2 -27.68 -16.64 -21.30
N ASP A 3 -27.57 -16.14 -22.53
CA ASP A 3 -26.33 -15.52 -23.05
C ASP A 3 -25.93 -14.24 -22.30
N LEU A 4 -26.89 -13.35 -22.03
CA LEU A 4 -26.65 -12.13 -21.25
C LEU A 4 -26.18 -12.45 -19.82
N ARG A 5 -26.81 -13.44 -19.17
CA ARG A 5 -26.43 -13.88 -17.82
C ARG A 5 -25.02 -14.46 -17.79
N TYR A 6 -24.67 -15.27 -18.78
CA TYR A 6 -23.33 -15.84 -18.91
C TYR A 6 -22.26 -14.76 -19.08
N ARG A 7 -22.48 -13.80 -19.98
CA ARG A 7 -21.55 -12.68 -20.21
C ARG A 7 -21.36 -11.83 -18.97
N LEU A 8 -22.44 -11.49 -18.27
CA LEU A 8 -22.38 -10.72 -17.02
C LEU A 8 -21.61 -11.47 -15.93
N SER A 9 -21.90 -12.76 -15.73
CA SER A 9 -21.19 -13.59 -14.74
C SER A 9 -19.69 -13.68 -15.04
N LEU A 10 -19.32 -13.83 -16.31
CA LEU A 10 -17.93 -13.89 -16.73
C LEU A 10 -17.21 -12.55 -16.53
N THR A 11 -17.86 -11.43 -16.83
CA THR A 11 -17.29 -10.09 -16.58
C THR A 11 -17.08 -9.84 -15.09
N ILE A 12 -18.06 -10.19 -14.25
CA ILE A 12 -17.92 -10.09 -12.78
C ILE A 12 -16.76 -10.96 -12.31
N LEU A 13 -16.67 -12.20 -12.78
CA LEU A 13 -15.58 -13.11 -12.44
C LEU A 13 -14.22 -12.55 -12.87
N ASN A 14 -14.13 -11.92 -14.05
CA ASN A 14 -12.89 -11.33 -14.54
C ASN A 14 -12.41 -10.16 -13.66
N ILE A 15 -13.35 -9.37 -13.09
CA ILE A 15 -13.01 -8.26 -12.18
C ILE A 15 -12.39 -8.77 -10.86
N PHE A 16 -12.93 -9.85 -10.28
CA PHE A 16 -12.47 -10.37 -8.99
C PHE A 16 -11.33 -11.40 -9.12
N PHE A 17 -11.39 -12.23 -10.15
CA PHE A 17 -10.46 -13.34 -10.42
C PHE A 17 -10.16 -13.45 -11.94
N PRO A 18 -9.38 -12.51 -12.50
CA PRO A 18 -9.00 -12.50 -13.91
C PRO A 18 -8.47 -13.84 -14.46
N PRO A 19 -7.54 -14.54 -13.77
CA PRO A 19 -6.99 -15.79 -14.32
C PRO A 19 -8.04 -16.91 -14.37
N LEU A 20 -8.99 -16.95 -13.43
CA LEU A 20 -10.04 -17.97 -13.40
C LEU A 20 -11.06 -17.77 -14.53
N ALA A 21 -11.41 -16.50 -14.82
CA ALA A 21 -12.30 -16.18 -15.93
C ALA A 21 -11.70 -16.55 -17.28
N LEU A 22 -10.40 -16.31 -17.49
CA LEU A 22 -9.73 -16.68 -18.74
C LEU A 22 -9.54 -18.19 -18.90
N LEU A 23 -9.28 -18.92 -17.82
CA LEU A 23 -9.20 -20.38 -17.85
C LEU A 23 -10.51 -21.00 -18.36
N ILE A 24 -11.66 -20.43 -17.97
CA ILE A 24 -12.99 -20.91 -18.39
C ILE A 24 -13.27 -20.59 -19.87
N VAL A 25 -12.68 -19.52 -20.42
CA VAL A 25 -12.95 -19.03 -21.78
C VAL A 25 -11.98 -19.59 -22.81
N CYS A 26 -10.68 -19.49 -22.55
CA CYS A 26 -9.61 -19.86 -23.48
C CYS A 26 -8.99 -21.24 -23.18
N GLY A 27 -9.26 -21.82 -22.01
CA GLY A 27 -8.57 -23.01 -21.55
C GLY A 27 -7.13 -22.72 -21.09
N PRO A 28 -6.31 -23.76 -20.85
CA PRO A 28 -4.91 -23.61 -20.46
C PRO A 28 -4.03 -23.33 -21.70
N ASP A 29 -4.11 -22.11 -22.21
CA ASP A 29 -3.34 -21.65 -23.36
C ASP A 29 -2.25 -20.63 -22.97
N MET A 30 -1.48 -20.15 -23.95
CA MET A 30 -0.45 -19.12 -23.71
C MET A 30 -1.10 -17.81 -23.20
N THR A 31 -2.33 -17.52 -23.62
CA THR A 31 -3.08 -16.33 -23.16
C THR A 31 -3.36 -16.41 -21.67
N PHE A 32 -3.77 -17.59 -21.16
CA PHE A 32 -3.91 -17.85 -19.73
C PHE A 32 -2.59 -17.66 -18.98
N ALA A 33 -1.48 -18.19 -19.49
CA ALA A 33 -0.16 -18.04 -18.86
C ALA A 33 0.26 -16.57 -18.74
N VAL A 34 0.13 -15.79 -19.81
CA VAL A 34 0.43 -14.35 -19.80
C VAL A 34 -0.47 -13.60 -18.82
N ASN A 35 -1.76 -13.92 -18.76
CA ASN A 35 -2.67 -13.24 -17.84
C ASN A 35 -2.37 -13.56 -16.36
N CYS A 36 -1.99 -14.81 -16.07
CA CYS A 36 -1.50 -15.20 -14.75
C CYS A 36 -0.24 -14.42 -14.35
N LEU A 37 0.72 -14.26 -15.27
CA LEU A 37 1.92 -13.47 -15.01
C LEU A 37 1.57 -12.00 -14.71
N LEU A 38 0.71 -11.38 -15.52
CA LEU A 38 0.25 -10.00 -15.29
C LEU A 38 -0.47 -9.84 -13.95
N TYR A 39 -1.30 -10.81 -13.57
CA TYR A 39 -1.98 -10.81 -12.28
C TYR A 39 -1.01 -10.89 -11.10
N ILE A 40 -0.01 -11.78 -11.19
CA ILE A 40 1.08 -11.89 -10.20
C ILE A 40 1.86 -10.57 -10.12
N PHE A 41 2.21 -9.99 -11.27
CA PHE A 41 2.88 -8.69 -11.34
C PHE A 41 2.05 -7.55 -10.81
N ALA A 42 0.72 -7.62 -10.80
CA ALA A 42 -0.13 -6.59 -10.18
C ALA A 42 -0.23 -6.78 -8.66
N ILE A 43 -0.38 -8.03 -8.21
CA ILE A 43 -0.55 -8.36 -6.79
C ILE A 43 0.72 -8.10 -5.99
N ILE A 44 1.87 -8.58 -6.46
CA ILE A 44 3.14 -8.50 -5.71
C ILE A 44 3.49 -7.05 -5.33
N PRO A 45 3.57 -6.07 -6.24
CA PRO A 45 3.93 -4.70 -5.89
C PRO A 45 2.89 -4.04 -4.98
N SER A 46 1.59 -4.36 -5.14
CA SER A 46 0.53 -3.88 -4.25
C SER A 46 0.77 -4.33 -2.80
N HIS A 47 1.07 -5.62 -2.59
CA HIS A 47 1.32 -6.18 -1.27
C HIS A 47 2.63 -5.65 -0.66
N ILE A 48 3.70 -5.59 -1.45
CA ILE A 48 4.98 -5.02 -1.00
C ILE A 48 4.80 -3.55 -0.60
N HIS A 49 4.03 -2.78 -1.38
CA HIS A 49 3.74 -1.39 -1.06
C HIS A 49 2.92 -1.26 0.24
N GLY A 50 1.86 -2.05 0.41
CA GLY A 50 1.07 -2.07 1.66
C GLY A 50 1.90 -2.46 2.89
N LEU A 51 2.79 -3.44 2.74
CA LEU A 51 3.73 -3.83 3.79
C LEU A 51 4.74 -2.72 4.09
N TYR A 52 5.28 -2.05 3.07
CA TYR A 52 6.18 -0.91 3.21
C TYR A 52 5.54 0.23 4.02
N VAL A 53 4.30 0.61 3.66
CA VAL A 53 3.52 1.63 4.37
C VAL A 53 3.34 1.25 5.83
N SER A 54 2.98 -0.01 6.10
CA SER A 54 2.78 -0.54 7.45
C SER A 54 4.08 -0.51 8.27
N CYS A 55 5.18 -0.98 7.70
CA CYS A 55 6.50 -0.95 8.34
C CYS A 55 6.95 0.47 8.68
N VAL A 56 6.77 1.43 7.77
CA VAL A 56 7.08 2.84 8.02
C VAL A 56 6.19 3.39 9.14
N TYR A 57 4.88 3.13 9.10
CA TYR A 57 3.95 3.54 10.14
C TYR A 57 4.37 3.04 11.53
N PHE A 58 4.65 1.74 11.67
CA PHE A 58 5.05 1.16 12.95
C PHE A 58 6.40 1.69 13.44
N HIS A 59 7.36 1.90 12.54
CA HIS A 59 8.66 2.47 12.90
C HIS A 59 8.50 3.90 13.46
N ARG A 60 7.69 4.73 12.81
CA ARG A 60 7.45 6.12 13.25
C ARG A 60 6.62 6.20 14.52
N ARG A 61 5.58 5.35 14.65
CA ARG A 61 4.79 5.23 15.89
C ARG A 61 5.67 4.87 17.10
N ARG A 62 6.67 4.01 16.91
CA ARG A 62 7.66 3.68 17.95
C ARG A 62 8.55 4.87 18.32
N LYS A 63 8.93 5.74 17.37
CA LYS A 63 9.71 6.96 17.64
C LYS A 63 8.92 7.99 18.45
N VAL A 64 7.69 8.26 18.04
CA VAL A 64 6.81 9.21 18.77
C VAL A 64 6.55 8.71 20.19
N ARG A 65 6.29 7.41 20.38
CA ARG A 65 6.10 6.84 21.72
C ARG A 65 7.34 6.96 22.61
N LYS A 66 8.54 7.07 22.03
CA LYS A 66 9.80 7.32 22.74
C LYS A 66 10.09 8.82 22.92
N GLY A 67 9.16 9.71 22.56
CA GLY A 67 9.35 11.15 22.62
C GLY A 67 10.43 11.67 21.66
N ARG A 68 10.62 11.01 20.51
CA ARG A 68 11.54 11.45 19.45
C ARG A 68 10.77 11.91 18.23
N TYR A 69 11.29 12.90 17.51
CA TYR A 69 10.66 13.38 16.28
C TYR A 69 10.55 12.24 15.25
N PRO A 70 9.38 12.04 14.61
CA PRO A 70 9.18 10.95 13.65
C PRO A 70 10.04 11.04 12.38
N GLY A 71 10.80 12.13 12.20
CA GLY A 71 11.68 12.39 11.06
C GLY A 71 10.96 13.10 9.92
N SER A 72 11.67 13.40 8.82
CA SER A 72 11.14 14.15 7.67
C SER A 72 9.75 13.69 7.23
N GLN A 73 8.87 14.63 6.93
CA GLN A 73 7.54 14.40 6.37
C GLN A 73 7.58 13.89 4.92
N THR A 74 8.75 13.70 4.32
CA THR A 74 8.89 13.14 2.98
C THR A 74 9.50 11.74 3.03
N LYS A 75 8.70 10.72 2.69
CA LYS A 75 9.19 9.39 2.33
C LYS A 75 8.62 8.98 0.99
N ALA A 76 9.40 8.22 0.23
CA ALA A 76 9.02 7.74 -1.09
C ALA A 76 7.67 7.03 -1.03
N LEU A 77 6.77 7.38 -1.95
CA LEU A 77 5.45 6.75 -2.14
C LEU A 77 4.50 6.83 -0.92
N ILE A 78 4.72 7.73 0.04
CA ILE A 78 3.79 7.97 1.16
C ILE A 78 3.47 9.46 1.24
N TYR A 79 2.22 9.82 0.89
CA TYR A 79 1.75 11.21 0.89
C TYR A 79 0.88 11.56 2.10
N SER A 80 0.47 10.57 2.90
CA SER A 80 -0.43 10.80 4.05
C SER A 80 0.35 11.30 5.28
N PRO A 81 0.08 12.53 5.78
CA PRO A 81 0.73 13.05 6.97
C PRO A 81 0.41 12.22 8.22
N HIS A 82 -0.74 11.56 8.28
CA HIS A 82 -1.10 10.68 9.40
C HIS A 82 -0.15 9.47 9.51
N VAL A 83 0.19 8.85 8.38
CA VAL A 83 1.14 7.73 8.32
C VAL A 83 2.55 8.20 8.67
N LEU A 84 2.94 9.37 8.15
CA LEU A 84 4.25 9.99 8.37
C LEU A 84 4.45 10.51 9.81
N ASN A 85 3.37 10.82 10.51
CA ASN A 85 3.40 11.17 11.92
C ASN A 85 3.33 9.93 12.83
N GLY A 86 3.20 8.72 12.25
CA GLY A 86 3.02 7.49 13.02
C GLY A 86 1.72 7.47 13.84
N GLY A 87 0.68 8.18 13.36
CA GLY A 87 -0.60 8.32 14.03
C GLY A 87 -0.68 9.43 15.09
N ALA A 88 0.37 10.25 15.23
CA ALA A 88 0.42 11.34 16.19
C ALA A 88 -0.31 12.61 15.71
N LYS A 89 -0.85 13.39 16.65
CA LYS A 89 -1.37 14.73 16.37
C LYS A 89 -0.24 15.65 15.92
N GLN A 90 -0.54 16.56 14.99
CA GLN A 90 0.45 17.50 14.46
C GLN A 90 1.10 18.34 15.55
N SER A 91 0.33 18.82 16.53
CA SER A 91 0.86 19.57 17.69
C SER A 91 1.90 18.80 18.51
N LEU A 92 1.71 17.49 18.69
CA LEU A 92 2.69 16.64 19.37
C LEU A 92 3.97 16.54 18.53
N VAL A 93 3.84 16.32 17.23
CA VAL A 93 4.98 16.25 16.30
C VAL A 93 5.77 17.56 16.30
N ASP A 94 5.09 18.70 16.29
CA ASP A 94 5.71 20.03 16.35
C ASP A 94 6.45 20.23 17.67
N SER A 95 5.86 19.84 18.81
CA SER A 95 6.53 19.91 20.12
C SER A 95 7.82 19.06 20.18
N LEU A 96 7.79 17.88 19.58
CA LEU A 96 8.96 16.99 19.48
C LEU A 96 10.05 17.56 18.56
N TYR A 97 9.65 18.24 17.48
CA TYR A 97 10.59 18.92 16.58
C TYR A 97 11.36 20.02 17.31
N TRP A 98 10.66 20.88 18.06
CA TRP A 98 11.29 21.96 18.83
C TRP A 98 12.19 21.42 19.93
N ALA A 99 11.76 20.38 20.66
CA ALA A 99 12.56 19.74 21.70
C ALA A 99 13.85 19.08 21.15
N GLU A 100 13.81 18.54 19.93
CA GLU A 100 15.00 17.95 19.29
C GLU A 100 15.95 19.04 18.76
N LYS A 101 15.40 20.15 18.24
CA LYS A 101 16.17 21.31 17.77
C LYS A 101 16.88 22.05 18.92
N GLU A 102 16.25 22.14 20.09
CA GLU A 102 16.85 22.72 21.29
C GLU A 102 18.02 21.88 21.81
N LYS A 103 17.92 20.55 21.72
CA LYS A 103 18.99 19.61 22.08
C LYS A 103 20.14 19.55 21.08
N SER A 104 19.95 20.05 19.86
CA SER A 104 20.99 20.16 18.83
C SER A 104 21.29 21.63 18.55
N PRO A 105 21.88 22.38 19.51
CA PRO A 105 22.39 23.70 19.22
C PRO A 105 23.46 23.56 18.14
N ARG A 106 23.22 24.21 17.01
CA ARG A 106 24.05 24.20 15.79
C ARG A 106 25.55 24.08 16.12
N SER A 107 26.14 22.93 15.82
CA SER A 107 27.58 22.78 15.60
C SER A 107 27.91 23.21 14.18
#